data_AF-A0A5C7PHS1-F1
#
_entry.id   AF-A0A5C7PHS1-F1
#
_cell.length_a   1.000
_cell.length_b   1.000
_cell.length_c   1.000
_cell.angle_alpha   90.00
_cell.angle_beta   90.00
_cell.angle_gamma   90.00
#
_symmetry.space_group_name_H-M   'P 1'
#
loop_
_entity.id
_entity.type
_entity.pdbx_description
1 polymer ?
#
loop_
_entity_poly.entity_id
_entity_poly.type
_entity_poly.pdbx_seq_one_letter_code
_entity_poly.pdbx_strand_id
1 'polypeptide(L)'
;MHRITLVRVLAAGLVALSASASAQTAVKDPWVRGTVPQQKATGMFAQVTSAGGGKLVSASSPVAGVVEIHEMAMEGNVMKMRAIPGLELPAGKAVDLKPGGYHVMLLDLKQQLKAGDTVPVTLVVEGKDGKRETIEVKAPVKQLAAGHEGMKH
;
A
#
# COMPACT_ATOMS: atom_id res chain seq x y z
N MET A 1 -65.90 -24.70 21.51
CA MET A 1 -64.91 -23.81 22.16
C MET A 1 -63.57 -23.98 21.43
N HIS A 2 -63.09 -22.91 20.76
CA HIS A 2 -61.68 -22.47 20.60
C HIS A 2 -60.58 -23.54 20.32
N ARG A 3 -59.74 -23.55 19.26
CA ARG A 3 -59.03 -22.53 18.43
C ARG A 3 -58.25 -23.30 17.31
N ILE A 4 -58.30 -22.98 16.00
CA ILE A 4 -57.41 -22.10 15.18
C ILE A 4 -55.92 -22.19 15.59
N THR A 5 -54.92 -22.58 14.78
CA THR A 5 -54.22 -21.83 13.68
C THR A 5 -53.09 -22.75 13.12
N LEU A 6 -52.97 -23.07 11.81
CA LEU A 6 -52.10 -22.43 10.78
C LEU A 6 -50.75 -21.91 11.33
N VAL A 7 -49.57 -22.20 10.77
CA VAL A 7 -49.04 -21.73 9.47
C VAL A 7 -47.74 -22.51 9.17
N ARG A 8 -47.59 -23.01 7.93
CA ARG A 8 -46.31 -23.49 7.38
C ARG A 8 -45.38 -22.29 7.16
N VAL A 9 -44.23 -22.26 7.83
CA VAL A 9 -43.17 -21.27 7.56
C VAL A 9 -42.27 -21.82 6.45
N LEU A 10 -42.42 -21.25 5.24
CA LEU A 10 -41.48 -21.43 4.14
C LEU A 10 -40.47 -20.27 4.20
N ALA A 11 -39.30 -20.51 4.80
CA ALA A 11 -38.22 -19.54 4.83
C ALA A 11 -37.39 -19.66 3.54
N ALA A 12 -37.66 -18.79 2.57
CA ALA A 12 -36.82 -18.59 1.39
C ALA A 12 -35.56 -17.79 1.81
N GLY A 13 -34.45 -18.49 2.02
CA GLY A 13 -33.14 -17.88 2.27
C GLY A 13 -32.59 -17.24 0.99
N LEU A 14 -32.73 -15.92 0.86
CA LEU A 14 -32.07 -15.14 -0.17
C LEU A 14 -30.57 -15.05 0.19
N VAL A 15 -29.77 -15.98 -0.33
CA VAL A 15 -28.32 -15.88 -0.25
C VAL A 15 -27.88 -14.78 -1.21
N ALA A 16 -27.65 -13.59 -0.67
CA ALA A 16 -26.96 -12.53 -1.38
C ALA A 16 -25.51 -12.99 -1.62
N LEU A 17 -25.24 -13.52 -2.82
CA LEU A 17 -23.88 -13.63 -3.33
C LEU A 17 -23.34 -12.20 -3.48
N SER A 18 -22.61 -11.73 -2.48
CA SER A 18 -21.72 -10.58 -2.64
C SER A 18 -20.66 -11.00 -3.66
N ALA A 19 -20.90 -10.71 -4.94
CA ALA A 19 -19.88 -10.74 -5.95
C ALA A 19 -18.86 -9.65 -5.57
N SER A 20 -17.78 -10.05 -4.90
CA SER A 20 -16.62 -9.21 -4.68
C SER A 20 -16.10 -8.82 -6.06
N ALA A 21 -16.47 -7.62 -6.51
CA ALA A 21 -15.92 -7.03 -7.71
C ALA A 21 -14.41 -6.90 -7.49
N SER A 22 -13.67 -7.80 -8.13
CA SER A 22 -12.22 -7.86 -8.12
C SER A 22 -11.67 -6.60 -8.79
N ALA A 23 -11.53 -5.51 -8.04
CA ALA A 23 -10.39 -4.63 -8.27
C ALA A 23 -9.17 -5.53 -8.06
N GLN A 24 -8.46 -5.86 -9.14
CA GLN A 24 -7.28 -6.70 -9.08
C GLN A 24 -6.10 -5.74 -9.14
N THR A 25 -5.72 -5.21 -7.97
CA THR A 25 -4.49 -4.42 -7.87
C THR A 25 -3.31 -5.38 -7.71
N ALA A 26 -2.39 -5.32 -8.66
CA ALA A 26 -1.15 -6.08 -8.63
C ALA A 26 -0.01 -5.23 -8.06
N VAL A 27 0.75 -5.80 -7.13
CA VAL A 27 1.98 -5.21 -6.60
C VAL A 27 3.15 -6.12 -7.00
N LYS A 28 4.05 -5.59 -7.81
CA LYS A 28 5.17 -6.33 -8.38
C LYS A 28 6.49 -5.86 -7.79
N ASP A 29 7.39 -6.82 -7.57
CA ASP A 29 8.76 -6.62 -7.08
C ASP A 29 8.86 -5.71 -5.84
N PRO A 30 8.01 -5.91 -4.81
CA PRO A 30 8.08 -5.09 -3.61
C PRO A 30 9.41 -5.29 -2.88
N TRP A 31 9.97 -4.23 -2.33
CA TRP A 31 11.16 -4.31 -1.48
C TRP A 31 11.27 -3.11 -0.56
N VAL A 32 11.95 -3.31 0.58
CA VAL A 32 12.25 -2.25 1.54
C VAL A 32 13.74 -1.99 1.55
N ARG A 33 14.14 -0.71 1.65
CA ARG A 33 15.54 -0.37 1.84
C ARG A 33 15.97 -0.69 3.27
N GLY A 34 17.04 -1.45 3.43
CA GLY A 34 17.64 -1.76 4.72
C GLY A 34 18.11 -0.52 5.48
N THR A 35 18.32 -0.67 6.79
CA THR A 35 18.57 0.42 7.72
C THR A 35 19.79 0.15 8.60
N VAL A 36 20.45 1.22 9.05
CA VAL A 36 21.46 1.17 10.12
C VAL A 36 20.77 1.24 11.51
N PRO A 37 21.41 0.81 12.62
CA PRO A 37 20.72 0.65 13.91
C PRO A 37 20.02 1.91 14.45
N GLN A 38 20.54 3.10 14.16
CA GLN A 38 19.99 4.38 14.63
C GLN A 38 18.94 4.98 13.68
N GLN A 39 18.76 4.41 12.48
CA GLN A 39 17.83 4.95 11.49
C GLN A 39 16.38 4.61 11.87
N LYS A 40 15.53 5.64 11.95
CA LYS A 40 14.12 5.52 12.36
C LYS A 40 13.11 5.57 11.23
N ALA A 41 13.58 5.67 9.99
CA ALA A 41 12.72 5.74 8.83
C ALA A 41 13.32 5.05 7.61
N THR A 42 12.49 4.50 6.72
CA THR A 42 12.94 3.94 5.44
C THR A 42 11.82 3.92 4.40
N GLY A 43 12.17 3.69 3.13
CA GLY A 43 11.23 3.56 2.03
C GLY A 43 10.94 2.11 1.64
N MET A 44 9.67 1.84 1.31
CA MET A 44 9.22 0.69 0.54
C MET A 44 8.95 1.11 -0.91
N PHE A 45 9.35 0.24 -1.82
CA PHE A 45 9.33 0.43 -3.26
C PHE A 45 8.71 -0.79 -3.93
N ALA A 46 7.99 -0.58 -5.02
CA ALA A 46 7.28 -1.60 -5.78
C ALA A 46 6.79 -0.99 -7.09
N GLN A 47 6.28 -1.83 -7.99
CA GLN A 47 5.43 -1.38 -9.09
C GLN A 47 3.98 -1.74 -8.77
N VAL A 48 3.08 -0.76 -8.84
CA VAL A 48 1.65 -0.94 -8.53
C VAL A 48 0.83 -0.73 -9.78
N THR A 49 -0.01 -1.70 -10.13
CA THR A 49 -0.91 -1.64 -11.28
C THR A 49 -2.32 -1.96 -10.82
N SER A 50 -3.26 -1.04 -10.99
CA SER A 50 -4.68 -1.30 -10.76
C SER A 50 -5.40 -1.47 -12.08
N ALA A 51 -6.05 -2.63 -12.30
CA ALA A 51 -6.75 -2.92 -13.55
C ALA A 51 -7.87 -1.90 -13.85
N GLY A 52 -8.69 -1.58 -12.84
CA GLY A 52 -9.75 -0.57 -12.93
C GLY A 52 -9.28 0.87 -12.72
N GLY A 53 -8.05 1.04 -12.24
CA GLY A 53 -7.53 2.30 -11.74
C GLY A 53 -8.13 2.70 -10.40
N GLY A 54 -7.71 3.84 -9.89
CA GLY A 54 -8.13 4.35 -8.59
C GLY A 54 -7.03 5.17 -7.95
N LYS A 55 -6.94 5.11 -6.62
CA LYS A 55 -5.95 5.84 -5.83
C LYS A 55 -5.43 4.98 -4.70
N LEU A 56 -4.11 4.88 -4.54
CA LEU A 56 -3.51 4.38 -3.32
C LEU A 56 -3.67 5.45 -2.24
N VAL A 57 -4.52 5.19 -1.24
CA VAL A 57 -4.93 6.19 -0.24
C VAL A 57 -4.31 5.96 1.14
N SER A 58 -3.82 4.76 1.41
CA SER A 58 -3.19 4.45 2.70
C SER A 58 -2.22 3.28 2.57
N ALA A 59 -1.25 3.27 3.47
CA ALA A 59 -0.40 2.13 3.72
C ALA A 59 -0.23 1.96 5.24
N SER A 60 0.06 0.74 5.69
CA SER A 60 0.37 0.45 7.09
C SER A 60 1.33 -0.73 7.22
N SER A 61 2.03 -0.82 8.35
CA SER A 61 2.93 -1.93 8.65
C SER A 61 3.12 -2.07 10.15
N PRO A 62 3.15 -3.29 10.72
CA PRO A 62 3.40 -3.48 12.14
C PRO A 62 4.81 -3.04 12.58
N VAL A 63 5.78 -2.94 11.67
CA VAL A 63 7.18 -2.57 12.01
C VAL A 63 7.39 -1.07 12.19
N ALA A 64 6.42 -0.25 11.79
CA ALA A 64 6.45 1.21 11.83
C ALA A 64 5.36 1.76 12.75
N GLY A 65 5.59 2.94 13.32
CA GLY A 65 4.56 3.69 14.05
C GLY A 65 3.63 4.44 13.09
N VAL A 66 4.21 4.99 12.03
CA VAL A 66 3.50 5.77 11.01
C VAL A 66 3.95 5.31 9.62
N VAL A 67 3.00 5.22 8.69
CA VAL A 67 3.29 4.90 7.28
C VAL A 67 2.58 5.89 6.39
N GLU A 68 3.33 6.53 5.50
CA GLU A 68 2.86 7.59 4.63
C GLU A 68 3.20 7.30 3.16
N ILE A 69 2.51 7.95 2.24
CA ILE A 69 2.84 7.90 0.81
C ILE A 69 3.55 9.20 0.50
N HIS A 70 4.76 9.12 -0.04
CA HIS A 70 5.61 10.27 -0.30
C HIS A 70 5.92 10.39 -1.78
N GLU A 71 6.17 11.63 -2.21
CA GLU A 71 6.74 11.95 -3.51
C GLU A 71 8.07 12.70 -3.33
N MET A 72 8.88 12.66 -4.38
CA MET A 72 10.05 13.54 -4.54
C MET A 72 9.72 14.54 -5.64
N ALA A 73 9.63 15.81 -5.30
CA ALA A 73 9.30 16.88 -6.23
C ALA A 73 10.34 18.00 -6.19
N MET A 74 10.59 18.65 -7.32
CA MET A 74 11.39 19.86 -7.37
C MET A 74 10.57 21.03 -6.84
N GLU A 75 11.09 21.69 -5.81
CA GLU A 75 10.58 22.97 -5.34
C GLU A 75 11.68 24.02 -5.52
N GLY A 76 11.57 24.81 -6.58
CA GLY A 76 12.67 25.64 -7.08
C GLY A 76 13.83 24.77 -7.56
N ASN A 77 15.00 24.94 -6.94
CA ASN A 77 16.21 24.20 -7.26
C ASN A 77 16.51 23.04 -6.29
N VAL A 78 15.55 22.69 -5.41
CA VAL A 78 15.75 21.67 -4.38
C VAL A 78 14.76 20.51 -4.57
N MET A 79 15.27 19.29 -4.61
CA MET A 79 14.46 18.07 -4.48
C MET A 79 13.94 17.95 -3.05
N LYS A 80 12.62 17.98 -2.89
CA LYS A 80 11.96 17.80 -1.59
C LYS A 80 11.16 16.51 -1.56
N MET A 81 11.31 15.79 -0.45
CA MET A 81 10.48 14.66 -0.09
C MET A 81 9.26 15.18 0.68
N ARG A 82 8.04 14.80 0.27
CA ARG A 82 6.82 15.23 0.96
C ARG A 82 5.76 14.14 0.98
N ALA A 83 5.00 14.10 2.07
CA ALA A 83 3.79 13.29 2.16
C ALA A 83 2.70 13.82 1.23
N ILE A 84 1.96 12.90 0.62
CA ILE A 84 0.79 13.16 -0.21
C ILE A 84 -0.42 12.39 0.32
N PRO A 85 -1.65 12.91 0.19
CA PRO A 85 -2.86 12.25 0.70
C PRO A 85 -3.23 10.96 -0.05
N GLY A 86 -2.58 10.71 -1.19
CA GLY A 86 -2.68 9.47 -1.93
C GLY A 86 -2.08 9.59 -3.32
N LEU A 87 -1.80 8.45 -3.94
CA LEU A 87 -1.17 8.35 -5.24
C LEU A 87 -2.17 7.83 -6.28
N GLU A 88 -2.37 8.59 -7.36
CA GLU A 88 -3.24 8.19 -8.46
C GLU A 88 -2.69 6.94 -9.18
N LEU A 89 -3.57 5.97 -9.43
CA LEU A 89 -3.28 4.74 -10.15
C LEU A 89 -4.13 4.72 -11.43
N PRO A 90 -3.59 5.15 -12.59
CA PRO A 90 -4.33 5.11 -13.84
C PRO A 90 -4.67 3.66 -14.23
N ALA A 91 -5.88 3.43 -14.74
CA ALA A 91 -6.36 2.09 -15.08
C ALA A 91 -5.43 1.36 -16.05
N GLY A 92 -5.02 0.15 -15.67
CA GLY A 92 -4.14 -0.71 -16.46
C GLY A 92 -2.70 -0.21 -16.61
N LYS A 93 -2.32 0.92 -15.99
CA LYS A 93 -0.96 1.44 -16.05
C LYS A 93 -0.22 1.13 -14.76
N ALA A 94 1.02 0.70 -14.93
CA ALA A 94 1.97 0.57 -13.85
C ALA A 94 2.40 1.96 -13.34
N VAL A 95 2.43 2.11 -12.03
CA VAL A 95 3.01 3.26 -11.33
C VAL A 95 4.19 2.76 -10.50
N ASP A 96 5.37 3.34 -10.73
CA ASP A 96 6.59 2.95 -10.04
C ASP A 96 6.73 3.72 -8.73
N LEU A 97 6.76 2.98 -7.62
CA LEU A 97 7.27 3.44 -6.34
C LEU A 97 8.77 3.15 -6.32
N LYS A 98 9.62 4.16 -6.53
CA LYS A 98 11.07 4.01 -6.70
C LYS A 98 11.86 5.11 -5.98
N PRO A 99 13.15 4.88 -5.65
CA PRO A 99 14.01 5.93 -5.12
C PRO A 99 14.03 7.16 -6.04
N GLY A 100 13.90 8.35 -5.45
CA GLY A 100 13.83 9.60 -6.21
C GLY A 100 12.48 9.90 -6.87
N GLY A 101 11.45 9.08 -6.63
CA GLY A 101 10.07 9.33 -7.06
C GLY A 101 9.08 9.04 -5.93
N TYR A 102 7.94 8.44 -6.27
CA TYR A 102 6.96 8.00 -5.27
C TYR A 102 7.51 6.85 -4.43
N HIS A 103 7.12 6.78 -3.16
CA HIS A 103 7.46 5.66 -2.28
C HIS A 103 6.54 5.61 -1.07
N VAL A 104 6.47 4.45 -0.43
CA VAL A 104 5.80 4.31 0.87
C VAL A 104 6.84 4.51 1.95
N MET A 105 6.70 5.57 2.74
CA MET A 105 7.61 5.93 3.81
C MET A 105 7.18 5.27 5.11
N LEU A 106 8.07 4.49 5.71
CA LEU A 106 7.91 3.87 7.03
C LEU A 106 8.65 4.75 8.04
N LEU A 107 7.91 5.31 8.99
CA LEU A 107 8.41 6.20 10.04
C LEU A 107 8.28 5.53 11.41
N ASP A 108 9.03 6.04 12.38
CA ASP A 108 9.06 5.52 13.76
C ASP A 108 9.30 4.00 13.80
N LEU A 109 10.34 3.56 13.09
CA LEU A 109 10.70 2.14 13.04
C LEU A 109 10.95 1.59 14.44
N LYS A 110 10.22 0.52 14.77
CA LYS A 110 10.26 -0.16 16.07
C LYS A 110 11.50 -1.04 16.23
N GLN A 111 12.13 -1.39 15.11
CA GLN A 111 13.32 -2.22 15.06
C GLN A 111 14.17 -1.86 13.84
N GLN A 112 15.45 -2.24 13.87
CA GLN A 112 16.30 -2.18 12.68
C GLN A 112 15.81 -3.20 11.64
N LEU A 113 15.76 -2.79 10.38
CA LEU A 113 15.47 -3.65 9.23
C LEU A 113 16.78 -4.00 8.51
N LYS A 114 17.13 -5.28 8.48
CA LYS A 114 18.37 -5.82 7.91
C LYS A 114 18.09 -6.59 6.62
N ALA A 115 19.10 -6.69 5.74
CA ALA A 115 18.97 -7.48 4.54
C ALA A 115 18.63 -8.94 4.86
N GLY A 116 17.66 -9.50 4.14
CA GLY A 116 17.13 -10.85 4.41
C GLY A 116 15.86 -10.85 5.27
N ASP A 117 15.56 -9.76 5.98
CA ASP A 117 14.27 -9.59 6.64
C ASP A 117 13.13 -9.45 5.62
N THR A 118 11.90 -9.68 6.05
CA THR A 118 10.70 -9.42 5.25
C THR A 118 9.75 -8.53 6.03
N VAL A 119 9.34 -7.41 5.41
CA VAL A 119 8.42 -6.44 6.01
C VAL A 119 7.03 -6.66 5.44
N PRO A 120 6.02 -7.01 6.27
CA PRO A 120 4.63 -6.97 5.84
C PRO A 120 4.17 -5.51 5.71
N VAL A 121 3.59 -5.16 4.57
CA VAL A 121 2.99 -3.85 4.29
C VAL A 121 1.59 -4.07 3.75
N THR A 122 0.62 -3.38 4.31
CA THR A 122 -0.75 -3.39 3.82
C THR A 122 -1.02 -2.09 3.08
N LEU A 123 -1.43 -2.18 1.82
CA LEU A 123 -1.82 -1.05 0.98
C LEU A 123 -3.34 -1.00 0.86
N VAL A 124 -3.91 0.20 0.82
CA VAL A 124 -5.34 0.41 0.58
C VAL A 124 -5.52 1.23 -0.68
N VAL A 125 -6.17 0.63 -1.68
CA VAL A 125 -6.52 1.29 -2.93
C VAL A 125 -8.01 1.59 -2.94
N GLU A 126 -8.37 2.83 -3.18
CA GLU A 126 -9.74 3.26 -3.41
C GLU A 126 -10.00 3.28 -4.91
N GLY A 127 -10.91 2.42 -5.38
CA GLY A 127 -11.34 2.36 -6.77
C GLY A 127 -12.17 3.58 -7.16
N LYS A 128 -12.38 3.76 -8.46
CA LYS A 128 -13.25 4.83 -8.99
C LYS A 128 -14.72 4.72 -8.56
N ASP A 129 -15.14 3.53 -8.12
CA ASP A 129 -16.45 3.26 -7.55
C ASP A 129 -16.54 3.57 -6.05
N GLY A 130 -15.47 4.13 -5.46
CA GLY A 130 -15.37 4.45 -4.04
C GLY A 130 -15.14 3.23 -3.14
N LYS A 131 -15.03 2.02 -3.70
CA LYS A 131 -14.74 0.82 -2.91
C LYS A 131 -13.26 0.75 -2.59
N ARG A 132 -12.95 0.22 -1.41
CA ARG A 132 -11.57 0.02 -0.95
C ARG A 132 -11.14 -1.42 -1.07
N GLU A 133 -10.04 -1.63 -1.76
CA GLU A 133 -9.29 -2.88 -1.84
C GLU A 133 -8.13 -2.82 -0.85
N THR A 134 -7.96 -3.87 -0.04
CA THR A 134 -6.83 -4.01 0.88
C THR A 134 -5.88 -5.06 0.32
N ILE A 135 -4.62 -4.70 0.12
CA ILE A 135 -3.60 -5.54 -0.49
C ILE A 135 -2.48 -5.77 0.53
N GLU A 136 -2.25 -7.02 0.89
CA GLU A 136 -1.12 -7.42 1.73
C GLU A 136 0.11 -7.73 0.90
N VAL A 137 1.23 -7.10 1.24
CA VAL A 137 2.49 -7.16 0.51
C VAL A 137 3.58 -7.65 1.45
N LYS A 138 4.33 -8.68 1.04
CA LYS A 138 5.55 -9.12 1.73
C LYS A 138 6.75 -8.53 1.00
N ALA A 139 7.32 -7.46 1.56
CA ALA A 139 8.43 -6.74 0.94
C ALA A 139 9.77 -7.21 1.55
N PRO A 140 10.60 -7.98 0.83
CA PRO A 140 11.95 -8.31 1.30
C PRO A 140 12.80 -7.05 1.50
N VAL A 141 13.58 -7.03 2.57
CA VAL A 141 14.55 -5.98 2.84
C VAL A 141 15.80 -6.24 2.02
N LYS A 142 16.15 -5.30 1.16
CA LYS A 142 17.41 -5.31 0.40
C LYS A 142 18.46 -4.51 1.14
N GLN A 143 19.73 -4.81 0.86
CA GLN A 143 20.84 -4.02 1.40
C GLN A 143 20.59 -2.54 1.16
N LEU A 144 21.01 -1.73 2.13
CA LEU A 144 21.14 -0.29 1.93
C LEU A 144 22.06 -0.11 0.73
N ALA A 145 21.51 0.13 -0.46
CA ALA A 145 22.31 0.63 -1.55
C ALA A 145 22.97 1.91 -1.00
N ALA A 146 24.30 1.96 -1.03
CA ALA A 146 25.01 3.21 -0.84
C ALA A 146 24.29 4.21 -1.73
N GLY A 147 23.74 5.26 -1.12
CA GLY A 147 23.07 6.29 -1.91
C GLY A 147 24.01 6.73 -3.02
N HIS A 148 23.43 7.15 -4.15
CA HIS A 148 24.16 7.81 -5.22
C HIS A 148 25.03 8.94 -4.62
N GLU A 149 26.26 8.60 -4.26
CA GLU A 149 27.32 9.51 -3.90
C GLU A 149 28.06 9.76 -5.21
N GLY A 150 27.68 10.83 -5.91
CA GLY A 150 28.26 11.07 -7.24
C GLY A 150 27.57 12.11 -8.10
N MET A 151 27.38 13.33 -7.59
CA MET A 151 27.68 14.53 -8.38
C MET A 151 28.30 15.55 -7.44
N LYS A 152 29.62 15.40 -7.24
CA LYS A 152 30.45 16.53 -6.82
C LYS A 152 30.53 17.48 -8.02
N HIS A 153 30.46 18.77 -7.73
CA HIS A 153 30.72 19.88 -8.64
C HIS A 153 32.04 19.71 -9.41
#